data_AF-A0A183DT42-F1
#
_entry.id   AF-A0A183DT42-F1
#
_cell.length_a   1.000
_cell.length_b   1.000
_cell.length_c   1.000
_cell.angle_alpha   90.00
_cell.angle_beta   90.00
_cell.angle_gamma   90.00
#
_symmetry.space_group_name_H-M   'P 1'
#
loop_
_entity.id
_entity.type
_entity.pdbx_description
1 polymer ?
#
loop_
_entity_poly.entity_id
_entity_poly.type
_entity_poly.pdbx_seq_one_letter_code
_entity_poly.pdbx_strand_id
1 'polypeptide(L)'
;MRIGSIFGLGLAYANSKRLTVLKKEDGGIVFELKKVLSDTRPSATTEVKGLAALAIGFILVGTCDHITASEMFNYLNEKTATDLQDPNYRFVALGIALIFLGAQDKSEVFVEMVRALPDPFGAMFSTLIDICAYTGTGNVLKIQKLLHICSEHYETKETKEAKKKANKEDKNNTKKEGDASNEKPDYSSQQAVAVLGIGLIAMGEEIGAQMSLRMFGHLIRYGEPVIRRAVPLALALISTSNPQLSILESLSKFSHDADSETAHNAIFAMGLVGAGTNNARLVSMLRQLASYHHKDQVSLMLVRLAQGMTHMGKGTMTLNPFHSDRQLMCPAAVAGLITICYAFLDANNCVLNNRQHYLIYSMALAIQPRLLITLVEDETDPDKLKQVNVSVRVGQAVDVVAQAGKPKTITGFQTHTTPVLMAYGERAELANEEC
;
A
#
# COMPACT_ATOMS: atom_id res chain seq x y z
N MET A 1 -21.88 12.74 -2.40
CA MET A 1 -22.82 11.62 -2.28
C MET A 1 -22.41 10.41 -3.12
N ARG A 2 -22.48 10.44 -4.47
CA ARG A 2 -22.15 9.27 -5.32
C ARG A 2 -20.78 8.63 -5.04
N ILE A 3 -19.74 9.45 -4.95
CA ILE A 3 -18.37 9.00 -4.61
C ILE A 3 -18.35 8.23 -3.27
N GLY A 4 -18.94 8.80 -2.22
CA GLY A 4 -18.98 8.19 -0.89
C GLY A 4 -19.82 6.91 -0.84
N SER A 5 -20.93 6.83 -1.59
CA SER A 5 -21.76 5.63 -1.66
C SER A 5 -21.03 4.47 -2.34
N ILE A 6 -20.38 4.71 -3.48
CA ILE A 6 -19.62 3.70 -4.22
C ILE A 6 -18.43 3.22 -3.39
N PHE A 7 -17.65 4.16 -2.85
CA PHE A 7 -16.47 3.84 -2.06
C PHE A 7 -16.84 3.13 -0.75
N GLY A 8 -17.83 3.62 -0.01
CA GLY A 8 -18.30 3.01 1.23
C GLY A 8 -18.85 1.60 1.02
N LEU A 9 -19.52 1.36 -0.12
CA LEU A 9 -20.01 0.03 -0.47
C LEU A 9 -18.85 -0.92 -0.82
N GLY A 10 -17.84 -0.45 -1.57
CA GLY A 10 -16.60 -1.19 -1.81
C GLY A 10 -15.84 -1.54 -0.52
N LEU A 11 -15.80 -0.62 0.44
CA LEU A 11 -15.19 -0.86 1.75
C LEU A 11 -16.00 -1.87 2.59
N ALA A 12 -17.33 -1.74 2.63
CA ALA A 12 -18.19 -2.61 3.44
C ALA A 12 -18.18 -4.06 2.96
N TYR A 13 -18.10 -4.27 1.64
CA TYR A 13 -18.08 -5.59 1.01
C TYR A 13 -16.69 -6.03 0.55
N ALA A 14 -15.62 -5.41 1.07
CA ALA A 14 -14.26 -5.78 0.71
C ALA A 14 -13.99 -7.25 1.04
N ASN A 15 -13.51 -8.00 0.04
CA ASN A 15 -13.28 -9.46 0.10
C ASN A 15 -14.49 -10.29 0.61
N SER A 16 -15.70 -9.74 0.53
CA SER A 16 -16.92 -10.46 0.89
C SER A 16 -17.29 -11.40 -0.25
N LYS A 17 -16.90 -12.67 -0.13
CA LYS A 17 -17.23 -13.76 -1.08
C LYS A 17 -18.71 -14.17 -1.08
N ARG A 18 -19.62 -13.27 -0.68
CA ARG A 18 -21.06 -13.55 -0.60
C ARG A 18 -21.65 -13.62 -2.01
N LEU A 19 -22.46 -14.65 -2.26
CA LEU A 19 -23.12 -14.88 -3.55
C LEU A 19 -23.99 -13.70 -3.99
N THR A 20 -24.58 -12.94 -3.06
CA THR A 20 -25.37 -11.73 -3.37
C THR A 20 -24.54 -10.56 -3.91
N VAL A 21 -23.25 -10.49 -3.55
CA VAL A 21 -22.32 -9.43 -3.99
C VAL A 21 -21.68 -9.81 -5.34
N LEU A 22 -21.43 -11.11 -5.54
CA LEU A 22 -20.77 -11.69 -6.72
C LEU A 22 -21.71 -12.02 -7.89
N LYS A 23 -23.04 -11.99 -7.67
CA LYS A 23 -24.01 -12.29 -8.72
C LYS A 23 -23.84 -11.33 -9.92
N LYS A 24 -23.78 -11.91 -11.12
CA LYS A 24 -23.66 -11.22 -12.42
C LYS A 24 -25.01 -10.80 -13.01
N GLU A 25 -26.06 -10.74 -12.19
CA GLU A 25 -27.44 -10.40 -12.57
C GLU A 25 -27.90 -9.10 -11.89
N ASP A 26 -29.02 -8.52 -12.36
CA ASP A 26 -29.65 -7.34 -11.77
C ASP A 26 -29.85 -7.51 -10.25
N GLY A 27 -29.22 -6.63 -9.47
CA GLY A 27 -29.20 -6.67 -7.99
C GLY A 27 -27.87 -7.12 -7.38
N GLY A 28 -26.92 -7.58 -8.19
CA GLY A 28 -25.54 -7.79 -7.77
C GLY A 28 -24.76 -6.48 -7.74
N ILE A 29 -24.09 -6.18 -6.63
CA ILE A 29 -23.26 -4.99 -6.45
C ILE A 29 -22.22 -4.83 -7.56
N VAL A 30 -21.57 -5.94 -7.95
CA VAL A 30 -20.56 -5.92 -9.02
C VAL A 30 -21.19 -5.55 -10.36
N PHE A 31 -22.41 -6.01 -10.65
CA PHE A 31 -23.13 -5.67 -11.88
C PHE A 31 -23.57 -4.19 -11.89
N GLU A 32 -24.06 -3.67 -10.77
CA GLU A 32 -24.42 -2.25 -10.65
C GLU A 32 -23.20 -1.34 -10.78
N LEU A 33 -22.06 -1.72 -10.18
CA LEU A 33 -20.80 -0.99 -10.32
C LEU A 33 -20.25 -1.06 -11.76
N LYS A 34 -20.41 -2.20 -12.45
CA LYS A 34 -20.10 -2.32 -13.88
C LYS A 34 -20.96 -1.38 -14.73
N LYS A 35 -22.26 -1.29 -14.42
CA LYS A 35 -23.18 -0.36 -15.10
C LYS A 35 -22.75 1.10 -14.93
N VAL A 36 -22.25 1.47 -13.76
CA VAL A 36 -21.68 2.81 -13.49
C VAL A 36 -20.42 3.08 -14.34
N LEU A 37 -19.60 2.05 -14.62
CA LEU A 37 -18.42 2.19 -15.48
C LEU A 37 -18.81 2.49 -16.94
N SER A 38 -19.85 1.80 -17.44
CA SER A 38 -20.41 1.98 -18.79
C SER A 38 -21.28 3.23 -18.96
N ASP A 39 -21.65 3.90 -17.88
CA ASP A 39 -22.55 5.05 -17.94
C ASP A 39 -21.84 6.27 -18.55
N THR A 40 -22.36 6.77 -19.67
CA THR A 40 -21.86 7.95 -20.41
C THR A 40 -22.50 9.25 -19.95
N ARG A 41 -23.37 9.23 -18.93
CA ARG A 41 -23.99 10.45 -18.41
C ARG A 41 -22.95 11.46 -17.90
N PRO A 42 -23.12 12.78 -18.15
CA PRO A 42 -22.18 13.85 -17.73
C PRO A 42 -22.08 14.01 -16.20
N SER A 43 -22.86 13.25 -15.45
CA SER A 43 -22.90 13.18 -14.00
C SER A 43 -22.00 12.06 -13.43
N ALA A 44 -21.36 11.26 -14.31
CA ALA A 44 -20.32 10.29 -13.99
C ALA A 44 -18.95 10.88 -14.34
N THR A 45 -18.40 11.66 -13.40
CA THR A 45 -17.05 12.23 -13.53
C THR A 45 -16.01 11.10 -13.66
N THR A 46 -14.85 11.41 -14.26
CA THR A 46 -13.72 10.49 -14.36
C THR A 46 -13.30 9.95 -12.98
N GLU A 47 -13.44 10.76 -11.92
CA GLU A 47 -13.25 10.35 -10.53
C GLU A 47 -14.23 9.25 -10.07
N VAL A 48 -15.53 9.40 -10.37
CA VAL A 48 -16.56 8.40 -10.01
C VAL A 48 -16.28 7.07 -10.69
N LYS A 49 -15.83 7.11 -11.95
CA LYS A 49 -15.46 5.92 -12.74
C LYS A 49 -14.20 5.25 -12.20
N GLY A 50 -13.17 6.01 -11.86
CA GLY A 50 -11.95 5.51 -11.21
C GLY A 50 -12.22 4.83 -9.88
N LEU A 51 -13.11 5.41 -9.06
CA LEU A 51 -13.48 4.83 -7.77
C LEU A 51 -14.42 3.65 -7.86
N ALA A 52 -15.31 3.62 -8.87
CA ALA A 52 -16.12 2.44 -9.14
C ALA A 52 -15.25 1.24 -9.49
N ALA A 53 -14.24 1.45 -10.34
CA ALA A 53 -13.23 0.44 -10.67
C ALA A 53 -12.47 -0.04 -9.44
N LEU A 54 -12.02 0.89 -8.60
CA LEU A 54 -11.30 0.58 -7.36
C LEU A 54 -12.18 -0.17 -6.34
N ALA A 55 -13.46 0.20 -6.21
CA ALA A 55 -14.44 -0.49 -5.35
C ALA A 55 -14.69 -1.93 -5.83
N ILE A 56 -14.78 -2.16 -7.14
CA ILE A 56 -14.84 -3.53 -7.72
C ILE A 56 -13.57 -4.29 -7.34
N GLY A 57 -12.40 -3.65 -7.45
CA GLY A 57 -11.11 -4.20 -7.03
C GLY A 57 -11.12 -4.65 -5.57
N PHE A 58 -11.64 -3.84 -4.64
CA PHE A 58 -11.76 -4.20 -3.22
C PHE A 58 -12.71 -5.36 -2.93
N ILE A 59 -13.78 -5.51 -3.71
CA ILE A 59 -14.72 -6.63 -3.56
C ILE A 59 -14.10 -7.93 -4.05
N LEU A 60 -13.39 -7.89 -5.18
CA LEU A 60 -12.88 -9.07 -5.89
C LEU A 60 -11.41 -9.41 -5.58
N VAL A 61 -10.83 -8.84 -4.52
CA VAL A 61 -9.41 -9.06 -4.18
C VAL A 61 -9.10 -10.56 -4.07
N GLY A 62 -8.12 -11.02 -4.86
CA GLY A 62 -7.61 -12.39 -4.82
C GLY A 62 -8.58 -13.46 -5.33
N THR A 63 -9.68 -13.08 -5.97
CA THR A 63 -10.64 -14.03 -6.57
C THR A 63 -10.24 -14.48 -7.98
N CYS A 64 -9.32 -13.77 -8.64
CA CYS A 64 -8.87 -14.05 -10.02
C CYS A 64 -10.02 -14.17 -11.03
N ASP A 65 -11.08 -13.36 -10.94
CA ASP A 65 -12.14 -13.35 -11.95
C ASP A 65 -11.66 -12.65 -13.23
N HIS A 66 -11.17 -13.46 -14.18
CA HIS A 66 -10.69 -12.98 -15.48
C HIS A 66 -11.77 -12.24 -16.28
N ILE A 67 -13.06 -12.57 -16.10
CA ILE A 67 -14.15 -11.95 -16.87
C ILE A 67 -14.29 -10.48 -16.49
N THR A 68 -14.37 -10.19 -15.19
CA THR A 68 -14.47 -8.81 -14.70
C THR A 68 -13.20 -8.01 -14.98
N ALA A 69 -12.01 -8.63 -14.89
CA ALA A 69 -10.75 -7.97 -15.23
C ALA A 69 -10.67 -7.62 -16.73
N SER A 70 -11.06 -8.53 -17.63
CA SER A 70 -11.06 -8.29 -19.08
C SER A 70 -12.08 -7.21 -19.50
N GLU A 71 -13.25 -7.16 -18.87
CA GLU A 71 -14.23 -6.08 -19.12
C GLU A 71 -13.68 -4.71 -18.69
N MET A 72 -13.02 -4.63 -17.52
CA MET A 72 -12.38 -3.39 -17.06
C MET A 72 -11.18 -3.00 -17.92
N PHE A 73 -10.44 -3.98 -18.45
CA PHE A 73 -9.38 -3.75 -19.42
C PHE A 73 -9.92 -3.19 -20.74
N ASN A 74 -11.00 -3.77 -21.28
CA ASN A 74 -11.62 -3.26 -22.51
C ASN A 74 -12.07 -1.81 -22.35
N TYR A 75 -12.66 -1.46 -21.20
CA TYR A 75 -12.99 -0.07 -20.88
C TYR A 75 -11.78 0.87 -20.88
N LEU A 76 -10.62 0.38 -20.45
CA LEU A 76 -9.37 1.14 -20.47
C LEU A 76 -8.80 1.27 -21.89
N ASN A 77 -8.97 0.23 -22.71
CA ASN A 77 -8.51 0.17 -24.09
C ASN A 77 -9.34 1.07 -25.04
N GLU A 78 -10.60 1.33 -24.72
CA GLU A 78 -11.45 2.27 -25.48
C GLU A 78 -11.03 3.74 -25.34
N LYS A 79 -10.09 4.06 -24.43
CA LYS A 79 -9.67 5.45 -24.13
C LYS A 79 -8.38 5.84 -24.85
N THR A 80 -8.30 7.11 -25.22
CA THR A 80 -7.16 7.68 -25.95
C THR A 80 -5.98 7.99 -25.02
N ALA A 81 -4.76 8.01 -25.59
CA ALA A 81 -3.49 8.17 -24.86
C ALA A 81 -3.37 9.48 -24.04
N THR A 82 -4.14 10.51 -24.37
CA THR A 82 -4.21 11.77 -23.61
C THR A 82 -5.00 11.64 -22.32
N ASP A 83 -6.08 10.85 -22.34
CA ASP A 83 -6.93 10.65 -21.17
C ASP A 83 -6.21 9.77 -20.14
N LEU A 84 -5.40 8.81 -20.60
CA LEU A 84 -4.60 7.89 -19.77
C LEU A 84 -3.57 8.60 -18.86
N GLN A 85 -3.29 9.89 -19.05
CA GLN A 85 -2.43 10.66 -18.16
C GLN A 85 -3.14 11.10 -16.88
N ASP A 86 -4.48 11.08 -16.82
CA ASP A 86 -5.21 11.51 -15.63
C ASP A 86 -4.97 10.56 -14.45
N PRO A 87 -4.76 11.08 -13.22
CA PRO A 87 -4.59 10.27 -12.01
C PRO A 87 -5.74 9.30 -11.75
N ASN A 88 -6.95 9.60 -12.24
CA ASN A 88 -8.12 8.77 -12.04
C ASN A 88 -8.05 7.42 -12.77
N TYR A 89 -7.32 7.33 -13.90
CA TYR A 89 -7.11 6.07 -14.61
C TYR A 89 -6.08 5.17 -13.95
N ARG A 90 -5.14 5.78 -13.21
CA ARG A 90 -4.20 5.05 -12.36
C ARG A 90 -4.94 4.23 -11.28
N PHE A 91 -6.06 4.76 -10.75
CA PHE A 91 -6.92 4.01 -9.82
C PHE A 91 -7.69 2.86 -10.49
N VAL A 92 -8.02 2.99 -11.78
CA VAL A 92 -8.62 1.87 -12.55
C VAL A 92 -7.59 0.75 -12.72
N ALA A 93 -6.36 1.08 -13.09
CA ALA A 93 -5.25 0.13 -13.18
C ALA A 93 -5.00 -0.58 -11.85
N LEU A 94 -5.00 0.17 -10.74
CA LEU A 94 -4.92 -0.41 -9.39
C LEU A 94 -6.09 -1.36 -9.11
N GLY A 95 -7.33 -0.98 -9.42
CA GLY A 95 -8.51 -1.82 -9.23
C GLY A 95 -8.38 -3.18 -9.93
N ILE A 96 -7.85 -3.20 -11.15
CA ILE A 96 -7.59 -4.45 -11.89
C ILE A 96 -6.43 -5.24 -11.25
N ALA A 97 -5.35 -4.58 -10.85
CA ALA A 97 -4.21 -5.23 -10.20
C ALA A 97 -4.61 -5.91 -8.87
N LEU A 98 -5.53 -5.31 -8.11
CA LEU A 98 -6.06 -5.88 -6.86
C LEU A 98 -6.84 -7.18 -7.07
N ILE A 99 -7.50 -7.38 -8.23
CA ILE A 99 -8.20 -8.63 -8.54
C ILE A 99 -7.21 -9.81 -8.62
N PHE A 100 -6.00 -9.55 -9.12
CA PHE A 100 -4.92 -10.52 -9.27
C PHE A 100 -4.01 -10.64 -8.04
N LEU A 101 -4.39 -10.07 -6.90
CA LEU A 101 -3.59 -10.15 -5.68
C LEU A 101 -3.35 -11.62 -5.26
N GLY A 102 -2.09 -12.04 -5.17
CA GLY A 102 -1.71 -13.40 -4.76
C GLY A 102 -1.97 -14.50 -5.81
N ALA A 103 -2.23 -14.12 -7.07
CA ALA A 103 -2.52 -15.05 -8.15
C ALA A 103 -1.29 -15.73 -8.78
N GLN A 104 -0.07 -15.28 -8.44
CA GLN A 104 1.21 -15.76 -8.97
C GLN A 104 1.15 -16.00 -10.50
N ASP A 105 1.38 -17.24 -10.96
CA ASP A 105 1.49 -17.60 -12.38
C ASP A 105 0.25 -17.26 -13.23
N LYS A 106 -0.94 -17.18 -12.61
CA LYS A 106 -2.18 -16.87 -13.34
C LYS A 106 -2.25 -15.44 -13.85
N SER A 107 -1.40 -14.54 -13.36
CA SER A 107 -1.38 -13.15 -13.81
C SER A 107 -0.52 -12.93 -15.06
N GLU A 108 0.38 -13.84 -15.43
CA GLU A 108 1.37 -13.60 -16.50
C GLU A 108 0.72 -13.33 -17.86
N VAL A 109 -0.32 -14.09 -18.20
CA VAL A 109 -1.10 -13.88 -19.44
C VAL A 109 -1.71 -12.47 -19.47
N PHE A 110 -2.18 -11.98 -18.32
CA PHE A 110 -2.80 -10.68 -18.22
C PHE A 110 -1.77 -9.54 -18.22
N VAL A 111 -0.57 -9.77 -17.67
CA VAL A 111 0.56 -8.82 -17.75
C VAL A 111 0.96 -8.57 -19.21
N GLU A 112 1.05 -9.63 -20.03
CA GLU A 112 1.35 -9.48 -21.47
C GLU A 112 0.21 -8.82 -22.24
N MET A 113 -1.05 -9.12 -21.91
CA MET A 113 -2.21 -8.43 -22.50
C MET A 113 -2.16 -6.92 -22.24
N VAL A 114 -1.79 -6.53 -21.02
CA VAL A 114 -1.69 -5.14 -20.59
C VAL A 114 -0.53 -4.40 -21.24
N ARG A 115 0.55 -5.11 -21.56
CA ARG A 115 1.71 -4.53 -22.25
C ARG A 115 1.39 -4.03 -23.66
N ALA A 116 0.30 -4.50 -24.27
CA ALA A 116 -0.16 -4.02 -25.57
C ALA A 116 -0.77 -2.60 -25.55
N LEU A 117 -1.00 -2.01 -24.37
CA LEU A 117 -1.45 -0.63 -24.23
C LEU A 117 -0.34 0.38 -24.62
N PRO A 118 -0.70 1.63 -24.98
CA PRO A 118 0.28 2.67 -25.31
C PRO A 118 1.30 2.92 -24.18
N ASP A 119 2.58 2.97 -24.54
CA ASP A 119 3.67 3.42 -23.66
C ASP A 119 3.47 4.91 -23.33
N PRO A 120 3.71 5.39 -22.08
CA PRO A 120 4.32 4.76 -20.89
C PRO A 120 3.34 4.11 -19.89
N PHE A 121 2.03 4.21 -20.11
CA PHE A 121 1.01 3.73 -19.18
C PHE A 121 0.93 2.19 -19.16
N GLY A 122 1.04 1.54 -20.33
CA GLY A 122 1.04 0.08 -20.44
C GLY A 122 2.15 -0.58 -19.61
N ALA A 123 3.37 -0.04 -19.69
CA ALA A 123 4.51 -0.53 -18.91
C ALA A 123 4.30 -0.38 -17.38
N MET A 124 3.79 0.77 -16.92
CA MET A 124 3.45 0.99 -15.51
C MET A 124 2.34 0.05 -15.01
N PHE A 125 1.32 -0.20 -15.84
CA PHE A 125 0.24 -1.10 -15.47
C PHE A 125 0.71 -2.57 -15.43
N SER A 126 1.58 -2.96 -16.36
CA SER A 126 2.18 -4.31 -16.38
C SER A 126 2.98 -4.58 -15.10
N THR A 127 3.79 -3.62 -14.63
CA THR A 127 4.55 -3.78 -13.39
C THR A 127 3.64 -3.79 -12.18
N LEU A 128 2.58 -2.99 -12.16
CA LEU A 128 1.61 -2.97 -11.06
C LEU A 128 0.92 -4.34 -10.87
N ILE A 129 0.50 -4.99 -11.95
CA ILE A 129 -0.09 -6.34 -11.89
C ILE A 129 0.94 -7.37 -11.43
N ASP A 130 2.16 -7.32 -11.96
CA ASP A 130 3.23 -8.25 -11.54
C ASP A 130 3.51 -8.11 -10.04
N ILE A 131 3.60 -6.88 -9.53
CA ILE A 131 3.79 -6.62 -8.11
C ILE A 131 2.65 -7.17 -7.24
N CYS A 132 1.39 -6.92 -7.63
CA CYS A 132 0.24 -7.41 -6.88
C CYS A 132 0.14 -8.94 -6.90
N ALA A 133 0.52 -9.60 -8.00
CA ALA A 133 0.49 -11.05 -8.11
C ALA A 133 1.50 -11.75 -7.17
N TYR A 134 2.69 -11.16 -7.00
CA TYR A 134 3.78 -11.70 -6.19
C TYR A 134 3.84 -11.17 -4.75
N THR A 135 2.78 -10.50 -4.29
CA THR A 135 2.68 -9.94 -2.94
C THR A 135 2.96 -10.99 -1.86
N GLY A 136 3.87 -10.67 -0.93
CA GLY A 136 4.17 -11.52 0.24
C GLY A 136 4.88 -12.85 -0.08
N THR A 137 5.30 -13.08 -1.32
CA THR A 137 5.97 -14.34 -1.73
C THR A 137 7.48 -14.36 -1.49
N GLY A 138 8.10 -13.20 -1.24
CA GLY A 138 9.56 -13.11 -1.04
C GLY A 138 10.40 -13.44 -2.29
N ASN A 139 9.83 -13.51 -3.48
CA ASN A 139 10.56 -13.95 -4.68
C ASN A 139 11.67 -12.97 -5.10
N VAL A 140 12.93 -13.36 -4.82
CA VAL A 140 14.13 -12.56 -5.08
C VAL A 140 14.33 -12.26 -6.58
N LEU A 141 13.95 -13.17 -7.49
CA LEU A 141 14.11 -12.96 -8.93
C LEU A 141 13.25 -11.80 -9.44
N LYS A 142 12.03 -11.68 -8.90
CA LYS A 142 11.13 -10.57 -9.23
C LYS A 142 11.64 -9.26 -8.65
N ILE A 143 12.15 -9.28 -7.41
CA ILE A 143 12.79 -8.11 -6.80
C ILE A 143 14.00 -7.64 -7.64
N GLN A 144 14.84 -8.56 -8.12
CA GLN A 144 15.97 -8.23 -9.00
C GLN A 144 15.54 -7.60 -10.33
N LYS A 145 14.48 -8.12 -10.96
CA LYS A 145 13.92 -7.53 -12.18
C LYS A 145 13.40 -6.11 -11.93
N LEU A 146 12.69 -5.89 -10.83
CA LEU A 146 12.20 -4.56 -10.44
C LEU A 146 13.36 -3.59 -10.17
N LEU A 147 14.44 -4.05 -9.56
CA LEU A 147 15.63 -3.24 -9.34
C LEU A 147 16.36 -2.86 -10.63
N HIS A 148 16.39 -3.76 -11.62
CA HIS A 148 16.94 -3.44 -12.92
C HIS A 148 16.17 -2.28 -13.56
N ILE A 149 14.84 -2.31 -13.52
CA ILE A 149 13.96 -1.23 -13.99
C ILE A 149 14.24 0.08 -13.22
N CYS A 150 14.48 0.00 -11.91
CA CYS A 150 14.85 1.16 -11.09
C CYS A 150 16.28 1.68 -11.35
N SER A 151 17.17 0.85 -11.91
CA SER A 151 18.56 1.22 -12.22
C SER A 151 18.72 1.86 -13.60
N GLU A 152 17.78 1.61 -14.50
CA GLU A 152 17.72 2.31 -15.79
C GLU A 152 17.35 3.78 -15.55
N HIS A 153 18.32 4.67 -15.67
CA HIS A 153 18.09 6.11 -15.54
C HIS A 153 17.34 6.64 -16.77
N TYR A 154 16.14 7.16 -16.57
CA TYR A 154 15.34 7.81 -17.59
C TYR A 154 15.36 9.32 -17.33
N GLU A 155 15.92 10.10 -18.25
CA GLU A 155 15.98 11.55 -18.06
C GLU A 155 14.56 12.14 -17.96
N THR A 156 14.16 12.53 -16.74
CA THR A 156 12.92 13.25 -16.44
C THR A 156 12.75 14.51 -17.29
N LYS A 157 11.51 14.86 -17.65
CA LYS A 157 11.16 16.11 -18.37
C LYS A 157 11.75 17.39 -17.74
N GLU A 158 11.87 17.47 -16.42
CA GLU A 158 12.46 18.62 -15.72
C GLU A 158 13.96 18.78 -16.01
N THR A 159 14.71 17.68 -16.07
CA THR A 159 16.13 17.66 -16.48
C THR A 159 16.31 18.01 -17.96
N LYS A 160 15.34 17.68 -18.82
CA LYS A 160 15.35 18.07 -20.25
C LYS A 160 15.14 19.57 -20.44
N GLU A 161 14.31 20.21 -19.62
CA GLU A 161 14.11 21.68 -19.64
C GLU A 161 15.30 22.45 -19.08
N ALA A 162 15.92 21.95 -18.00
CA ALA A 162 17.14 22.53 -17.44
C ALA A 162 18.32 22.46 -18.42
N LYS A 163 18.51 21.31 -19.11
CA LYS A 163 19.52 21.16 -20.17
C LYS A 163 19.21 22.02 -21.42
N LYS A 164 17.94 22.21 -21.78
CA LYS A 164 17.54 23.14 -22.87
C LYS A 164 17.80 24.61 -22.54
N LYS A 165 17.73 25.01 -21.26
CA LYS A 165 18.09 26.37 -20.81
C LYS A 165 19.61 26.57 -20.77
N ALA A 166 20.38 25.59 -20.29
CA ALA A 166 21.84 25.65 -20.28
C ALA A 166 22.46 25.64 -21.70
N ASN A 167 21.91 24.85 -22.63
CA ASN A 167 22.40 24.79 -24.03
C ASN A 167 22.03 26.02 -24.88
N LYS A 168 21.19 26.94 -24.39
CA LYS A 168 20.81 28.15 -25.13
C LYS A 168 21.81 29.30 -24.99
N GLU A 169 22.68 29.26 -23.97
CA GLU A 169 23.69 30.30 -23.75
C GLU A 169 24.99 30.06 -24.53
N ASP A 170 25.24 28.85 -25.04
CA ASP A 170 26.57 28.44 -25.56
C ASP A 170 26.67 28.09 -27.05
N LYS A 171 25.67 28.38 -27.91
CA LYS A 171 25.75 28.09 -29.37
C LYS A 171 25.28 29.21 -30.29
N ASN A 172 26.05 30.29 -30.34
CA ASN A 172 26.24 31.03 -31.59
C ASN A 172 27.35 30.32 -32.41
N ASN A 173 27.05 30.02 -33.68
CA ASN A 173 27.91 29.39 -34.71
C ASN A 173 28.14 27.87 -34.64
N THR A 174 27.25 27.09 -35.29
CA THR A 174 27.48 26.43 -36.60
C THR A 174 26.38 25.39 -36.87
N LYS A 175 25.75 25.47 -38.05
CA LYS A 175 24.76 24.50 -38.53
C LYS A 175 25.46 23.19 -38.94
N LYS A 176 25.00 22.05 -38.43
CA LYS A 176 24.82 20.80 -39.21
C LYS A 176 23.60 20.05 -38.69
N GLU A 177 22.78 19.63 -39.65
CA GLU A 177 21.47 19.01 -39.55
C GLU A 177 21.56 17.53 -39.12
N GLY A 178 20.48 17.03 -38.50
CA GLY A 178 20.15 15.61 -38.46
C GLY A 178 20.29 14.93 -37.08
N ASP A 179 19.32 15.14 -36.18
CA ASP A 179 18.59 14.03 -35.55
C ASP A 179 17.33 14.56 -34.84
N ALA A 180 16.21 14.46 -35.54
CA ALA A 180 14.88 14.82 -35.07
C ALA A 180 14.01 13.56 -35.05
N SER A 181 14.34 12.60 -34.18
CA SER A 181 13.48 11.43 -33.92
C SER A 181 14.01 10.57 -32.76
N ASN A 182 13.55 10.83 -31.54
CA ASN A 182 13.24 9.83 -30.49
C ASN A 182 12.97 10.54 -29.15
N GLU A 183 11.75 11.03 -28.98
CA GLU A 183 11.22 11.34 -27.65
C GLU A 183 11.05 10.02 -26.89
N LYS A 184 12.07 9.59 -26.13
CA LYS A 184 11.94 8.41 -25.26
C LYS A 184 10.83 8.66 -24.23
N PRO A 185 9.85 7.75 -24.08
CA PRO A 185 8.77 7.88 -23.12
C PRO A 185 9.32 7.95 -21.69
N ASP A 186 8.73 8.81 -20.84
CA ASP A 186 9.16 8.93 -19.45
C ASP A 186 8.60 7.75 -18.62
N TYR A 187 9.46 6.81 -18.25
CA TYR A 187 9.10 5.66 -17.39
C TYR A 187 9.18 5.96 -15.88
N SER A 188 9.22 7.24 -15.49
CA SER A 188 9.34 7.65 -14.08
C SER A 188 8.23 7.09 -13.19
N SER A 189 7.01 7.02 -13.72
CA SER A 189 5.86 6.46 -12.99
C SER A 189 5.97 4.94 -12.80
N GLN A 190 6.55 4.23 -13.77
CA GLN A 190 6.83 2.80 -13.67
C GLN A 190 7.87 2.52 -12.59
N GLN A 191 8.92 3.34 -12.50
CA GLN A 191 9.94 3.23 -11.46
C GLN A 191 9.35 3.47 -10.06
N ALA A 192 8.49 4.49 -9.89
CA ALA A 192 7.83 4.75 -8.62
C ALA A 192 7.02 3.53 -8.12
N VAL A 193 6.29 2.91 -9.04
CA VAL A 193 5.50 1.69 -8.77
C VAL A 193 6.43 0.50 -8.48
N ALA A 194 7.54 0.36 -9.21
CA ALA A 194 8.52 -0.70 -8.97
C ALA A 194 9.14 -0.63 -7.56
N VAL A 195 9.46 0.57 -7.07
CA VAL A 195 9.99 0.79 -5.71
C VAL A 195 8.97 0.39 -4.64
N LEU A 196 7.71 0.80 -4.81
CA LEU A 196 6.62 0.38 -3.93
C LEU A 196 6.46 -1.14 -3.95
N GLY A 197 6.62 -1.77 -5.11
CA GLY A 197 6.53 -3.20 -5.29
C GLY A 197 7.63 -4.01 -4.59
N ILE A 198 8.86 -3.50 -4.53
CA ILE A 198 9.93 -4.13 -3.76
C ILE A 198 9.52 -4.25 -2.28
N GLY A 199 8.93 -3.19 -1.70
CA GLY A 199 8.46 -3.21 -0.32
C GLY A 199 7.31 -4.19 -0.09
N LEU A 200 6.43 -4.32 -1.08
CA LEU A 200 5.22 -5.12 -1.04
C LEU A 200 5.50 -6.63 -1.17
N ILE A 201 6.45 -7.02 -2.03
CA ILE A 201 6.91 -8.41 -2.16
C ILE A 201 7.70 -8.81 -0.90
N ALA A 202 8.53 -7.91 -0.37
CA ALA A 202 9.35 -8.15 0.81
C ALA A 202 8.57 -8.15 2.14
N MET A 203 7.29 -7.80 2.14
CA MET A 203 6.47 -7.70 3.35
C MET A 203 6.24 -9.06 4.04
N GLY A 204 6.31 -10.16 3.27
CA GLY A 204 6.06 -11.52 3.77
C GLY A 204 7.20 -12.14 4.59
N GLU A 205 8.43 -11.70 4.40
CA GLU A 205 9.62 -12.33 4.99
C GLU A 205 10.51 -11.31 5.71
N GLU A 206 11.02 -11.67 6.90
CA GLU A 206 11.92 -10.78 7.64
C GLU A 206 13.29 -10.61 6.98
N ILE A 207 13.80 -11.68 6.37
CA ILE A 207 15.08 -11.64 5.65
C ILE A 207 14.96 -10.72 4.43
N GLY A 208 13.88 -10.88 3.64
CA GLY A 208 13.57 -10.01 2.51
C GLY A 208 13.40 -8.55 2.92
N ALA A 209 12.71 -8.28 4.03
CA ALA A 209 12.58 -6.94 4.61
C ALA A 209 13.94 -6.29 4.90
N GLN A 210 14.86 -7.01 5.56
CA GLN A 210 16.19 -6.49 5.88
C GLN A 210 17.07 -6.27 4.63
N MET A 211 16.97 -7.15 3.63
CA MET A 211 17.65 -6.95 2.35
C MET A 211 17.13 -5.68 1.65
N SER A 212 15.81 -5.52 1.56
CA SER A 212 15.17 -4.35 0.94
C SER A 212 15.55 -3.03 1.62
N LEU A 213 15.74 -3.00 2.95
CA LEU A 213 16.24 -1.80 3.66
C LEU A 213 17.60 -1.34 3.13
N ARG A 214 18.54 -2.27 2.86
CA ARG A 214 19.85 -1.94 2.30
C ARG A 214 19.72 -1.43 0.86
N MET A 215 18.86 -2.08 0.07
CA MET A 215 18.63 -1.70 -1.32
C MET A 215 18.03 -0.30 -1.44
N PHE A 216 17.04 0.02 -0.60
CA PHE A 216 16.50 1.37 -0.52
C PHE A 216 17.55 2.42 -0.16
N GLY A 217 18.53 2.08 0.69
CA GLY A 217 19.68 2.94 0.97
C GLY A 217 20.47 3.34 -0.29
N HIS A 218 20.63 2.42 -1.24
CA HIS A 218 21.25 2.71 -2.54
C HIS A 218 20.31 3.51 -3.46
N LEU A 219 19.03 3.14 -3.54
CA LEU A 219 18.05 3.85 -4.37
C LEU A 219 17.87 5.31 -3.93
N ILE A 220 18.01 5.63 -2.64
CA ILE A 220 17.92 7.02 -2.16
C ILE A 220 19.12 7.86 -2.61
N ARG A 221 20.32 7.27 -2.67
CA ARG A 221 21.55 8.00 -3.03
C ARG A 221 21.69 8.21 -4.53
N TYR A 222 21.26 7.23 -5.33
CA TYR A 222 21.49 7.20 -6.77
C TYR A 222 20.21 7.35 -7.59
N GLY A 223 19.03 7.24 -6.98
CA GLY A 223 17.75 7.29 -7.69
C GLY A 223 17.33 8.69 -8.09
N GLU A 224 16.47 8.74 -9.09
CA GLU A 224 15.76 9.94 -9.52
C GLU A 224 14.85 10.50 -8.42
N PRO A 225 14.47 11.80 -8.47
CA PRO A 225 13.59 12.41 -7.48
C PRO A 225 12.28 11.64 -7.28
N VAL A 226 11.72 11.06 -8.35
CA VAL A 226 10.49 10.25 -8.29
C VAL A 226 10.68 8.96 -7.48
N ILE A 227 11.83 8.28 -7.64
CA ILE A 227 12.21 7.11 -6.85
C ILE A 227 12.37 7.50 -5.38
N ARG A 228 13.09 8.60 -5.12
CA ARG A 228 13.32 9.09 -3.75
C ARG A 228 12.00 9.44 -3.02
N ARG A 229 10.99 9.97 -3.73
CA ARG A 229 9.64 10.22 -3.19
C ARG A 229 8.89 8.93 -2.84
N ALA A 230 9.13 7.83 -3.55
CA ALA A 230 8.45 6.55 -3.35
C ALA A 230 9.08 5.69 -2.23
N VAL A 231 10.37 5.84 -1.95
CA VAL A 231 11.08 5.01 -0.96
C VAL A 231 10.49 5.07 0.46
N PRO A 232 10.13 6.25 1.02
CA PRO A 232 9.51 6.31 2.36
C PRO A 232 8.22 5.49 2.47
N LEU A 233 7.42 5.44 1.40
CA LEU A 233 6.18 4.65 1.36
C LEU A 233 6.47 3.16 1.31
N ALA A 234 7.50 2.75 0.56
CA ALA A 234 7.93 1.35 0.52
C ALA A 234 8.50 0.88 1.87
N LEU A 235 9.25 1.76 2.58
CA LEU A 235 9.70 1.50 3.96
C LEU A 235 8.53 1.33 4.92
N ALA A 236 7.46 2.11 4.75
CA ALA A 236 6.27 2.01 5.57
C ALA A 236 5.54 0.67 5.38
N LEU A 237 5.43 0.18 4.15
CA LEU A 237 4.81 -1.11 3.85
C LEU A 237 5.56 -2.28 4.50
N ILE A 238 6.89 -2.30 4.43
CA ILE A 238 7.70 -3.37 5.04
C ILE A 238 7.46 -3.49 6.56
N SER A 239 7.19 -2.37 7.23
CA SER A 239 7.14 -2.27 8.70
C SER A 239 5.84 -1.63 9.21
N THR A 240 4.70 -2.06 8.66
CA THR A 240 3.37 -1.66 9.13
C THR A 240 3.17 -2.03 10.60
N SER A 241 2.85 -1.05 11.46
CA SER A 241 2.69 -1.25 12.92
C SER A 241 3.89 -1.90 13.63
N ASN A 242 5.09 -1.84 13.05
CA ASN A 242 6.34 -2.29 13.65
C ASN A 242 7.37 -1.14 13.68
N PRO A 243 7.42 -0.34 14.75
CA PRO A 243 8.34 0.79 14.85
C PRO A 243 9.77 0.32 15.14
N GLN A 244 10.47 -0.14 14.10
CA GLN A 244 11.91 -0.39 14.18
C GLN A 244 12.69 0.93 14.21
N LEU A 245 13.67 1.01 15.11
CA LEU A 245 14.44 2.24 15.34
C LEU A 245 15.18 2.72 14.09
N SER A 246 15.77 1.79 13.34
CA SER A 246 16.51 2.07 12.09
C SER A 246 15.64 2.78 11.06
N ILE A 247 14.40 2.32 10.88
CA ILE A 247 13.45 2.88 9.93
C ILE A 247 12.98 4.25 10.39
N LEU A 248 12.69 4.41 11.70
CA LEU A 248 12.28 5.69 12.26
C LEU A 248 13.36 6.77 12.11
N GLU A 249 14.62 6.43 12.34
CA GLU A 249 15.73 7.38 12.19
C GLU A 249 15.96 7.77 10.72
N SER A 250 15.79 6.83 9.78
CA SER A 250 15.82 7.15 8.34
C SER A 250 14.64 8.03 7.93
N LEU A 251 13.41 7.70 8.33
CA LEU A 251 12.22 8.49 8.00
C LEU A 251 12.27 9.90 8.62
N SER A 252 12.81 10.04 9.83
CA SER A 252 13.01 11.35 10.46
C SER A 252 14.03 12.23 9.74
N LYS A 253 15.00 11.64 9.03
CA LYS A 253 15.90 12.40 8.15
C LYS A 253 15.17 12.86 6.89
N PHE A 254 14.34 12.00 6.30
CA PHE A 254 13.57 12.33 5.10
C PHE A 254 12.47 13.36 5.34
N SER A 255 11.92 13.45 6.55
CA SER A 255 10.92 14.48 6.88
C SER A 255 11.48 15.91 6.89
N HIS A 256 12.80 16.07 6.95
CA HIS A 256 13.48 17.38 6.87
C HIS A 256 14.13 17.62 5.50
N ASP A 257 13.82 16.80 4.50
CA ASP A 257 14.33 17.01 3.14
C ASP A 257 13.77 18.30 2.54
N ALA A 258 14.52 18.92 1.62
CA ALA A 258 14.15 20.16 0.96
C ALA A 258 12.96 19.99 0.00
N ASP A 259 12.79 18.77 -0.56
CA ASP A 259 11.66 18.42 -1.42
C ASP A 259 10.40 18.14 -0.58
N SER A 260 9.41 19.02 -0.68
CA SER A 260 8.18 18.94 0.13
C SER A 260 7.40 17.65 -0.09
N GLU A 261 7.40 17.08 -1.30
CA GLU A 261 6.71 15.82 -1.59
C GLU A 261 7.36 14.63 -0.87
N THR A 262 8.70 14.57 -0.86
CA THR A 262 9.44 13.55 -0.12
C THR A 262 9.19 13.69 1.39
N ALA A 263 9.16 14.94 1.90
CA ALA A 263 8.87 15.20 3.31
C ALA A 263 7.44 14.79 3.70
N HIS A 264 6.42 15.10 2.87
CA HIS A 264 5.04 14.67 3.06
C HIS A 264 4.92 13.15 3.12
N ASN A 265 5.55 12.45 2.18
CA ASN A 265 5.54 10.98 2.14
C ASN A 265 6.26 10.36 3.34
N ALA A 266 7.35 10.97 3.82
CA ALA A 266 8.05 10.53 5.02
C ALA A 266 7.23 10.72 6.30
N ILE A 267 6.52 11.85 6.45
CA ILE A 267 5.63 12.10 7.58
C ILE A 267 4.48 11.08 7.60
N PHE A 268 3.87 10.83 6.45
CA PHE A 268 2.82 9.83 6.32
C PHE A 268 3.33 8.42 6.63
N ALA A 269 4.49 8.05 6.09
CA ALA A 269 5.17 6.78 6.37
C ALA A 269 5.43 6.57 7.86
N MET A 270 5.88 7.60 8.59
CA MET A 270 6.07 7.52 10.05
C MET A 270 4.76 7.22 10.78
N GLY A 271 3.65 7.83 10.36
CA GLY A 271 2.33 7.54 10.92
C GLY A 271 1.93 6.07 10.73
N LEU A 272 2.22 5.51 9.55
CA LEU A 272 1.84 4.13 9.19
C LEU A 272 2.70 3.07 9.89
N VAL A 273 3.99 3.33 10.06
CA VAL A 273 4.91 2.46 10.84
C VAL A 273 4.54 2.43 12.32
N GLY A 274 4.12 3.56 12.87
CA GLY A 274 3.72 3.68 14.28
C GLY A 274 2.25 3.43 14.58
N ALA A 275 1.46 3.04 13.59
CA ALA A 275 0.02 2.97 13.73
C ALA A 275 -0.36 1.97 14.83
N GLY A 276 -1.10 2.44 15.84
CA GLY A 276 -1.58 1.61 16.94
C GLY A 276 -0.56 1.22 18.01
N THR A 277 0.73 1.54 17.85
CA THR A 277 1.76 1.07 18.80
C THR A 277 2.00 2.02 19.96
N ASN A 278 1.51 3.26 19.90
CA ASN A 278 1.69 4.29 20.93
C ASN A 278 3.16 4.44 21.40
N ASN A 279 4.12 4.39 20.47
CA ASN A 279 5.53 4.45 20.81
C ASN A 279 5.94 5.87 21.23
N ALA A 280 6.39 6.05 22.47
CA ALA A 280 6.74 7.35 23.04
C ALA A 280 7.78 8.13 22.23
N ARG A 281 8.79 7.45 21.66
CA ARG A 281 9.85 8.11 20.86
C ARG A 281 9.29 8.68 19.56
N LEU A 282 8.45 7.92 18.86
CA LEU A 282 7.79 8.37 17.63
C LEU A 282 6.85 9.55 17.90
N VAL A 283 6.08 9.49 18.98
CA VAL A 283 5.19 10.59 19.39
C VAL A 283 6.00 11.87 19.67
N SER A 284 7.14 11.76 20.34
CA SER A 284 8.04 12.90 20.57
C SER A 284 8.56 13.48 19.26
N MET A 285 8.99 12.66 18.31
CA MET A 285 9.45 13.09 16.99
C MET A 285 8.34 13.81 16.21
N LEU A 286 7.13 13.25 16.18
CA LEU A 286 5.99 13.87 15.51
C LEU A 286 5.59 15.21 16.15
N ARG A 287 5.76 15.39 17.47
CA ARG A 287 5.54 16.70 18.13
C ARG A 287 6.58 17.73 17.71
N GLN A 288 7.85 17.34 17.60
CA GLN A 288 8.91 18.23 17.10
C GLN A 288 8.63 18.64 15.65
N LEU A 289 8.23 17.70 14.80
CA LEU A 289 7.86 17.98 13.40
C LEU A 289 6.65 18.92 13.29
N ALA A 290 5.66 18.79 14.19
CA ALA A 290 4.52 19.71 14.23
C ALA A 290 4.95 21.16 14.52
N SER A 291 5.94 21.35 15.40
CA SER A 291 6.49 22.67 15.70
C SER A 291 7.32 23.25 14.55
N TYR A 292 8.04 22.40 13.82
CA TYR A 292 8.85 22.80 12.67
C TYR A 292 7.99 23.20 11.46
N HIS A 293 6.97 22.39 11.13
CA HIS A 293 6.09 22.62 9.97
C HIS A 293 4.86 23.51 10.27
N HIS A 294 4.85 24.30 11.35
CA HIS A 294 3.67 25.10 11.72
C HIS A 294 3.23 26.09 10.62
N LYS A 295 4.16 26.54 9.75
CA LYS A 295 3.85 27.48 8.67
C LYS A 295 3.14 26.86 7.47
N ASP A 296 3.34 25.56 7.22
CA ASP A 296 2.74 24.86 6.09
C ASP A 296 1.52 24.04 6.55
N GLN A 297 0.34 24.43 6.06
CA GLN A 297 -0.93 23.82 6.44
C GLN A 297 -1.00 22.34 6.01
N VAL A 298 -0.39 22.01 4.87
CA VAL A 298 -0.44 20.68 4.25
C VAL A 298 0.42 19.70 5.06
N SER A 299 1.67 20.06 5.33
CA SER A 299 2.55 19.32 6.24
C SER A 299 1.94 19.17 7.64
N LEU A 300 1.34 20.24 8.19
CA LEU A 300 0.74 20.20 9.52
C LEU A 300 -0.46 19.25 9.58
N MET A 301 -1.29 19.21 8.54
CA MET A 301 -2.38 18.24 8.42
C MET A 301 -1.85 16.81 8.45
N LEU A 302 -0.80 16.51 7.69
CA LEU A 302 -0.18 15.18 7.67
C LEU A 302 0.43 14.79 9.01
N VAL A 303 1.10 15.71 9.70
CA VAL A 303 1.66 15.43 11.03
C VAL A 303 0.55 15.12 12.02
N ARG A 304 -0.56 15.86 11.99
CA ARG A 304 -1.74 15.58 12.83
C ARG A 304 -2.40 14.25 12.49
N LEU A 305 -2.50 13.90 11.21
CA LEU A 305 -2.96 12.59 10.75
C LEU A 305 -2.06 11.48 11.31
N ALA A 306 -0.75 11.61 11.15
CA ALA A 306 0.24 10.66 11.66
C ALA A 306 0.15 10.50 13.19
N GLN A 307 -0.02 11.59 13.94
CA GLN A 307 -0.25 11.54 15.39
C GLN A 307 -1.55 10.79 15.72
N GLY A 308 -2.64 11.06 15.01
CA GLY A 308 -3.90 10.32 15.15
C GLY A 308 -3.73 8.82 14.89
N MET A 309 -2.96 8.45 13.87
CA MET A 309 -2.66 7.05 13.53
C MET A 309 -1.86 6.35 14.65
N THR A 310 -0.89 7.03 15.27
CA THR A 310 -0.12 6.41 16.38
C THR A 310 -0.96 6.07 17.60
N HIS A 311 -2.05 6.81 17.82
CA HIS A 311 -2.99 6.60 18.92
C HIS A 311 -4.30 5.92 18.48
N MET A 312 -4.30 5.24 17.32
CA MET A 312 -5.49 4.57 16.78
C MET A 312 -6.10 3.59 17.79
N GLY A 313 -7.39 3.75 18.10
CA GLY A 313 -8.08 2.97 19.13
C GLY A 313 -7.48 3.12 20.54
N LYS A 314 -6.81 4.25 20.86
CA LYS A 314 -5.96 4.41 22.07
C LYS A 314 -4.78 3.42 22.14
N GLY A 315 -4.39 2.84 21.01
CA GLY A 315 -3.35 1.82 20.90
C GLY A 315 -3.91 0.39 20.80
N THR A 316 -5.23 0.19 20.82
CA THR A 316 -5.82 -1.16 20.71
C THR A 316 -5.98 -1.67 19.29
N MET A 317 -5.81 -0.81 18.27
CA MET A 317 -6.00 -1.17 16.88
C MET A 317 -4.69 -1.06 16.11
N THR A 318 -4.38 -2.04 15.27
CA THR A 318 -3.18 -2.09 14.42
C THR A 318 -3.55 -2.11 12.93
N LEU A 319 -2.58 -1.79 12.08
CA LEU A 319 -2.70 -1.83 10.61
C LEU A 319 -1.96 -3.01 9.97
N ASN A 320 -1.40 -3.94 10.77
CA ASN A 320 -0.63 -5.06 10.22
C ASN A 320 -1.57 -5.99 9.41
N PRO A 321 -1.30 -6.22 8.11
CA PRO A 321 -2.16 -7.06 7.28
C PRO A 321 -1.92 -8.56 7.49
N PHE A 322 -0.85 -8.92 8.19
CA PHE A 322 -0.53 -10.29 8.52
C PHE A 322 -1.08 -10.70 9.89
N HIS A 323 -1.72 -11.86 9.92
CA HIS A 323 -2.22 -12.52 11.11
C HIS A 323 -1.36 -13.77 11.42
N SER A 324 -1.30 -14.14 12.71
CA SER A 324 -0.58 -15.33 13.21
C SER A 324 0.84 -15.46 12.66
N ASP A 325 1.76 -14.64 13.17
CA ASP A 325 3.20 -14.76 12.90
C ASP A 325 3.57 -14.76 11.39
N ARG A 326 3.00 -13.80 10.65
CA ARG A 326 3.19 -13.63 9.19
C ARG A 326 2.69 -14.79 8.31
N GLN A 327 2.04 -15.81 8.87
CA GLN A 327 1.58 -16.98 8.10
C GLN A 327 0.31 -16.70 7.28
N LEU A 328 -0.61 -15.89 7.81
CA LEU A 328 -1.89 -15.61 7.15
C LEU A 328 -1.93 -14.15 6.70
N MET A 329 -1.84 -13.93 5.38
CA MET A 329 -2.02 -12.62 4.79
C MET A 329 -3.51 -12.35 4.56
N CYS A 330 -4.04 -11.25 5.12
CA CYS A 330 -5.38 -10.79 4.79
C CYS A 330 -5.35 -9.95 3.49
N PRO A 331 -5.92 -10.44 2.38
CA PRO A 331 -5.82 -9.75 1.10
C PRO A 331 -6.53 -8.39 1.09
N ALA A 332 -7.63 -8.23 1.86
CA ALA A 332 -8.36 -6.97 1.97
C ALA A 332 -7.54 -5.87 2.69
N ALA A 333 -6.82 -6.24 3.76
CA ALA A 333 -5.97 -5.31 4.50
C ALA A 333 -4.79 -4.83 3.63
N VAL A 334 -4.17 -5.76 2.89
CA VAL A 334 -3.13 -5.45 1.91
C VAL A 334 -3.66 -4.51 0.82
N ALA A 335 -4.83 -4.80 0.24
CA ALA A 335 -5.45 -3.95 -0.78
C ALA A 335 -5.68 -2.51 -0.28
N GLY A 336 -6.17 -2.34 0.94
CA GLY A 336 -6.34 -1.03 1.57
C GLY A 336 -5.02 -0.27 1.71
N LEU A 337 -3.97 -0.92 2.23
CA LEU A 337 -2.66 -0.29 2.41
C LEU A 337 -2.00 0.09 1.08
N ILE A 338 -2.04 -0.80 0.07
CA ILE A 338 -1.48 -0.53 -1.26
C ILE A 338 -2.18 0.67 -1.89
N THR A 339 -3.50 0.74 -1.80
CA THR A 339 -4.30 1.83 -2.38
C THR A 339 -3.86 3.19 -1.85
N ILE A 340 -3.61 3.29 -0.55
CA ILE A 340 -3.17 4.54 0.08
C ILE A 340 -1.76 4.87 -0.34
N CYS A 341 -0.82 3.92 -0.24
CA CYS A 341 0.56 4.14 -0.66
C CYS A 341 0.64 4.54 -2.14
N TYR A 342 -0.20 3.97 -3.00
CA TYR A 342 -0.29 4.34 -4.40
C TYR A 342 -0.88 5.74 -4.59
N ALA A 343 -1.89 6.13 -3.81
CA ALA A 343 -2.44 7.49 -3.85
C ALA A 343 -1.43 8.56 -3.38
N PHE A 344 -0.52 8.20 -2.46
CA PHE A 344 0.57 9.07 -2.01
C PHE A 344 1.76 9.15 -2.99
N LEU A 345 1.82 8.34 -4.05
CA LEU A 345 2.79 8.54 -5.12
C LEU A 345 2.53 9.87 -5.88
N ASP A 346 1.28 10.33 -5.90
CA ASP A 346 0.87 11.62 -6.47
C ASP A 346 0.15 12.45 -5.39
N ALA A 347 0.88 12.68 -4.29
CA ALA A 347 0.37 13.23 -3.05
C ALA A 347 -0.37 14.57 -3.28
N ASN A 348 0.24 15.47 -4.07
CA ASN A 348 -0.28 16.81 -4.33
C ASN A 348 -1.57 16.81 -5.18
N ASN A 349 -1.71 15.90 -6.15
CA ASN A 349 -2.88 15.88 -7.03
C ASN A 349 -4.04 15.05 -6.46
N CYS A 350 -3.75 13.99 -5.70
CA CYS A 350 -4.76 13.10 -5.14
C CYS A 350 -5.12 13.46 -3.70
N VAL A 351 -4.30 13.04 -2.72
CA VAL A 351 -4.70 12.98 -1.31
C VAL A 351 -4.68 14.34 -0.61
N LEU A 352 -3.73 15.21 -0.98
CA LEU A 352 -3.53 16.50 -0.32
C LEU A 352 -4.30 17.65 -0.99
N ASN A 353 -4.90 17.41 -2.16
CA ASN A 353 -5.85 18.35 -2.76
C ASN A 353 -7.20 18.27 -2.04
N ASN A 354 -7.91 19.40 -1.90
CA ASN A 354 -9.15 19.56 -1.12
C ASN A 354 -10.32 18.63 -1.53
N ARG A 355 -10.16 17.80 -2.57
CA ARG A 355 -11.23 16.99 -3.16
C ARG A 355 -11.18 15.50 -2.79
N GLN A 356 -10.02 14.91 -2.49
CA GLN A 356 -9.90 13.43 -2.38
C GLN A 356 -9.38 12.88 -1.04
N HIS A 357 -9.55 13.62 0.07
CA HIS A 357 -9.21 13.12 1.41
C HIS A 357 -9.91 11.79 1.79
N TYR A 358 -11.01 11.44 1.13
CA TYR A 358 -11.73 10.20 1.39
C TYR A 358 -10.90 8.94 1.08
N LEU A 359 -9.87 9.03 0.23
CA LEU A 359 -8.98 7.89 -0.05
C LEU A 359 -8.28 7.38 1.22
N ILE A 360 -8.05 8.24 2.22
CA ILE A 360 -7.48 7.85 3.51
C ILE A 360 -8.38 6.82 4.22
N TYR A 361 -9.70 6.83 4.00
CA TYR A 361 -10.61 5.84 4.59
C TYR A 361 -10.42 4.42 4.05
N SER A 362 -9.68 4.21 2.94
CA SER A 362 -9.30 2.84 2.54
C SER A 362 -8.44 2.13 3.59
N MET A 363 -7.83 2.88 4.52
CA MET A 363 -7.11 2.34 5.66
C MET A 363 -8.00 1.52 6.57
N ALA A 364 -9.30 1.81 6.62
CA ALA A 364 -10.26 1.12 7.47
C ALA A 364 -10.28 -0.39 7.20
N LEU A 365 -9.95 -0.83 5.99
CA LEU A 365 -9.83 -2.26 5.65
C LEU A 365 -8.68 -2.97 6.38
N ALA A 366 -7.65 -2.21 6.76
CA ALA A 366 -6.48 -2.72 7.46
C ALA A 366 -6.58 -2.58 8.99
N ILE A 367 -7.57 -1.84 9.51
CA ILE A 367 -7.73 -1.64 10.96
C ILE A 367 -8.22 -2.94 11.60
N GLN A 368 -7.41 -3.51 12.47
CA GLN A 368 -7.73 -4.72 13.22
C GLN A 368 -7.45 -4.54 14.72
N PRO A 369 -8.29 -5.08 15.63
CA PRO A 369 -8.02 -5.03 17.06
C PRO A 369 -6.87 -5.98 17.44
N ARG A 370 -6.04 -5.52 18.38
CA ARG A 370 -4.86 -6.21 18.90
C ARG A 370 -5.08 -6.88 20.27
N LEU A 371 -6.34 -6.96 20.69
CA LEU A 371 -6.72 -7.45 22.00
C LEU A 371 -6.86 -8.96 21.97
N LEU A 372 -6.14 -9.65 22.85
CA LEU A 372 -6.37 -11.06 23.12
C LEU A 372 -7.55 -11.18 24.10
N ILE A 373 -8.66 -11.75 23.63
CA ILE A 373 -9.85 -12.04 24.44
C ILE A 373 -10.08 -13.53 24.42
N THR A 374 -10.30 -14.13 25.59
CA THR A 374 -10.72 -15.52 25.73
C THR A 374 -12.24 -15.55 25.87
N LEU A 375 -12.87 -16.33 25.00
CA LEU A 375 -14.31 -16.53 24.95
C LEU A 375 -14.60 -18.00 25.24
N VAL A 376 -15.60 -18.26 26.07
CA VAL A 376 -16.11 -19.60 26.38
C VAL A 376 -17.56 -19.66 25.92
N GLU A 377 -17.97 -20.79 25.32
CA GLU A 377 -19.37 -21.05 24.99
C GLU A 377 -20.19 -21.23 26.28
N ASP A 378 -21.30 -20.51 26.43
CA ASP A 378 -22.17 -20.66 27.60
C ASP A 378 -22.94 -21.99 27.51
N GLU A 379 -22.92 -22.82 28.56
CA GLU A 379 -23.52 -24.17 28.55
C GLU A 379 -25.04 -24.17 28.31
N THR A 380 -25.69 -23.00 28.36
CA THR A 380 -27.15 -22.84 28.21
C THR A 380 -27.61 -22.25 26.87
N ASP A 381 -26.74 -21.57 26.10
CA ASP A 381 -27.06 -20.94 24.80
C ASP A 381 -25.82 -21.01 23.87
N PRO A 382 -25.75 -21.92 22.87
CA PRO A 382 -24.58 -22.09 22.00
C PRO A 382 -24.27 -20.88 21.10
N ASP A 383 -25.20 -19.93 20.96
CA ASP A 383 -25.03 -18.72 20.14
C ASP A 383 -24.42 -17.54 20.94
N LYS A 384 -24.19 -17.66 22.25
CA LYS A 384 -23.62 -16.60 23.10
C LYS A 384 -22.28 -17.00 23.68
N LEU A 385 -21.24 -16.35 23.18
CA LEU A 385 -19.87 -16.44 23.71
C LEU A 385 -19.72 -15.50 24.91
N LYS A 386 -19.37 -16.05 26.08
CA LYS A 386 -19.12 -15.29 27.31
C LYS A 386 -17.62 -15.02 27.47
N GLN A 387 -17.25 -13.79 27.81
CA GLN A 387 -15.86 -13.44 28.10
C GLN A 387 -15.47 -13.99 29.47
N VAL A 388 -14.42 -14.82 29.48
CA VAL A 388 -13.84 -15.38 30.71
C VAL A 388 -12.41 -14.92 30.83
N ASN A 389 -12.04 -14.38 31.99
CA ASN A 389 -10.68 -13.93 32.26
C ASN A 389 -9.82 -15.15 32.62
N VAL A 390 -8.90 -15.50 31.73
CA VAL A 390 -7.96 -16.61 31.91
C VAL A 390 -6.55 -16.05 32.03
N SER A 391 -5.70 -16.69 32.83
CA SER A 391 -4.29 -16.34 32.95
C SER A 391 -3.51 -16.76 31.68
N VAL A 392 -2.78 -15.81 31.12
CA VAL A 392 -2.01 -15.94 29.88
C VAL A 392 -0.59 -15.47 30.13
N ARG A 393 0.40 -16.25 29.68
CA ARG A 393 1.81 -15.88 29.63
C ARG A 393 2.07 -15.15 28.32
N VAL A 394 2.45 -13.88 28.39
CA VAL A 394 2.81 -13.07 27.22
C VAL A 394 4.31 -12.80 27.24
N GLY A 395 5.00 -13.04 26.14
CA GLY A 395 6.42 -12.69 25.99
C GLY A 395 6.83 -12.67 24.52
N GLN A 396 8.12 -12.52 24.25
CA GLN A 396 8.62 -12.40 22.88
C GLN A 396 8.61 -13.76 22.17
N ALA A 397 8.06 -13.80 20.96
CA ALA A 397 8.05 -14.98 20.11
C ALA A 397 9.48 -15.37 19.73
N VAL A 398 9.78 -16.66 19.81
CA VAL A 398 11.06 -17.23 19.35
C VAL A 398 10.77 -18.32 18.35
N ASP A 399 11.54 -18.29 17.25
CA ASP A 399 11.50 -19.35 16.26
C ASP A 399 12.08 -20.63 16.85
N VAL A 400 11.22 -21.64 17.00
CA VAL A 400 11.56 -22.96 17.59
C VAL A 400 11.93 -23.99 16.52
N VAL A 401 11.95 -23.61 15.25
CA VAL A 401 12.35 -24.49 14.16
C VAL A 401 13.81 -24.96 14.42
N ALA A 402 14.01 -26.28 14.39
CA ALA A 402 15.26 -27.00 14.69
C ALA A 402 15.62 -27.26 16.17
N GLN A 403 14.74 -26.96 17.13
CA GLN A 403 14.94 -27.40 18.53
C GLN A 403 14.27 -28.76 18.80
N ALA A 404 15.03 -29.71 19.34
CA ALA A 404 14.52 -31.03 19.71
C ALA A 404 13.75 -30.99 21.04
N GLY A 405 12.54 -31.58 21.08
CA GLY A 405 11.70 -31.69 22.29
C GLY A 405 10.38 -30.93 22.18
N LYS A 406 9.85 -30.46 23.32
CA LYS A 406 8.75 -29.47 23.42
C LYS A 406 9.35 -28.09 23.79
N PRO A 407 10.05 -27.41 22.87
CA PRO A 407 10.63 -26.10 23.15
C PRO A 407 9.52 -25.08 23.42
N LYS A 408 9.74 -24.21 24.41
CA LYS A 408 8.83 -23.09 24.68
C LYS A 408 8.93 -22.08 23.55
N THR A 409 7.79 -21.61 23.08
CA THR A 409 7.74 -20.68 21.94
C THR A 409 7.87 -19.21 22.34
N ILE A 410 7.97 -18.94 23.64
CA ILE A 410 8.02 -17.62 24.24
C ILE A 410 9.29 -17.49 25.10
N THR A 411 9.95 -16.33 24.99
CA THR A 411 11.00 -15.89 25.93
C THR A 411 10.57 -14.66 26.71
N GLY A 412 11.10 -14.51 27.94
CA GLY A 412 10.85 -13.33 28.78
C GLY A 412 9.37 -13.11 29.14
N PHE A 413 8.66 -14.17 29.52
CA PHE A 413 7.21 -14.10 29.72
C PHE A 413 6.80 -13.38 31.02
N GLN A 414 5.71 -12.64 30.96
CA GLN A 414 4.95 -12.13 32.10
C GLN A 414 3.55 -12.74 32.08
N THR A 415 3.06 -13.18 33.24
CA THR A 415 1.68 -13.64 33.39
C THR A 415 0.74 -12.45 33.55
N HIS A 416 -0.20 -12.34 32.62
CA HIS A 416 -1.30 -11.38 32.64
C HIS A 416 -2.63 -12.13 32.66
N THR A 417 -3.72 -11.45 33.02
CA THR A 417 -5.09 -11.98 32.91
C THR A 417 -5.78 -11.33 31.73
N THR A 418 -6.48 -12.11 30.89
CA THR A 418 -7.25 -11.54 29.77
C THR A 418 -8.32 -10.56 30.26
N PRO A 419 -8.60 -9.49 29.49
CA PRO A 419 -8.07 -9.17 28.16
C PRO A 419 -6.69 -8.47 28.18
N VAL A 420 -5.76 -8.91 27.31
CA VAL A 420 -4.38 -8.38 27.25
C VAL A 420 -4.10 -7.80 25.87
N LEU A 421 -3.43 -6.65 25.84
CA LEU A 421 -2.94 -6.03 24.61
C LEU A 421 -1.56 -6.60 24.29
N MET A 422 -1.45 -7.29 23.16
CA MET A 422 -0.20 -7.89 22.71
C MET A 422 0.69 -6.81 22.08
N ALA A 423 2.00 -6.79 22.30
CA ALA A 423 2.93 -6.01 21.49
C ALA A 423 3.33 -6.74 20.19
N TYR A 424 4.25 -6.18 19.40
CA TYR A 424 4.53 -6.67 18.05
C TYR A 424 5.63 -7.71 18.18
N GLY A 425 5.39 -8.91 17.66
CA GLY A 425 6.27 -10.05 17.93
C GLY A 425 6.13 -10.63 19.35
N GLU A 426 5.13 -10.20 20.12
CA GLU A 426 4.75 -10.90 21.36
C GLU A 426 3.80 -12.05 21.06
N ARG A 427 3.97 -13.14 21.80
CA ARG A 427 3.15 -14.34 21.74
C ARG A 427 2.54 -14.61 23.12
N ALA A 428 1.30 -15.07 23.09
CA ALA A 428 0.52 -15.45 24.25
C ALA A 428 0.39 -16.98 24.30
N GLU A 429 0.68 -17.57 25.45
CA GLU A 429 0.38 -18.96 25.78
C GLU A 429 -0.54 -18.99 26.99
N LEU A 430 -1.52 -19.91 27.03
CA LEU A 430 -2.33 -20.10 28.22
C LEU A 430 -1.44 -20.55 29.38
N ALA A 431 -1.68 -20.03 30.58
CA ALA A 431 -0.84 -20.36 31.74
C ALA A 431 -1.11 -21.75 32.32
N ASN A 432 -2.25 -22.36 31.98
CA ASN A 432 -2.66 -23.68 32.44
C ASN A 432 -2.20 -24.76 31.44
N GLU A 433 -1.48 -25.77 31.93
CA GLU A 433 -0.98 -26.92 31.16
C GLU A 433 -2.01 -28.08 31.09
N GLU A 434 -3.18 -27.95 31.72
CA GLU A 434 -4.23 -28.97 31.70
C GLU A 434 -5.20 -28.74 30.53
N CYS A 435 -4.88 -29.37 29.40
CA CYS A 435 -5.82 -29.92 28.42
C CYS A 435 -5.16 -31.13 27.74
#